data_AF-A0A351XRX7-F1
#
_entry.id   AF-A0A351XRX7-F1
#
_cell.length_a   1.000
_cell.length_b   1.000
_cell.length_c   1.000
_cell.angle_alpha   90.00
_cell.angle_beta   90.00
_cell.angle_gamma   90.00
#
_symmetry.space_group_name_H-M   'P 1'
#
loop_
_entity.id
_entity.type
_entity.pdbx_description
1 polymer ?
#
loop_
_entity_poly.entity_id
_entity_poly.type
_entity_poly.pdbx_seq_one_letter_code
_entity_poly.pdbx_strand_id
1 'polypeptide(L)'
;MRTRFELADVVHRFAPSLHDRGKLTPLQEKVFAKIALCRTAALGGHEEACDNCGTIRYSYNSCGDRHCPKCQAARQAFWVDELVQGTLPVRHYHIVFTVPDHLNVLCLHNGRMFYNLLFSAVWHTLNSFGYSHYGVETGAIAVLHTWGQNLSLHPHIHCIVPAAGYSLDGRWKNIGHGGKFLYPVRQLSSAFKARFLDSLKRALRKQNKLAFFNDQIQRAYGTPWVVHCEPSMASVEHVVRYLGQYTHRVAITNQRIVNVSDEKVTFIAKDYRQGAAKKYITLGGVEFLRRFAQHILPRRFVKIRRYGIYNHTVKRNLGLRFRVEDESEGNNKSKSRKTIESNIDRFVRLTGINPCHCPVCKTGQMIRIRKLPPIRSPPETICEQTHPQL
;
A
#
# COMPACT_ATOMS: atom_id res chain seq x y z
N MET A 1 6.73 14.98 11.09
CA MET A 1 7.25 16.17 10.39
C MET A 1 6.10 16.84 9.67
N ARG A 2 5.80 18.11 9.97
CA ARG A 2 4.72 18.87 9.31
C ARG A 2 5.29 19.38 7.98
N THR A 3 4.67 19.02 6.86
CA THR A 3 5.08 19.50 5.54
C THR A 3 4.40 20.83 5.27
N ARG A 4 5.05 21.73 4.51
CA ARG A 4 4.47 23.02 4.13
C ARG A 4 3.20 22.85 3.30
N PHE A 5 3.21 21.87 2.41
CA PHE A 5 2.08 21.51 1.57
C PHE A 5 1.69 20.06 1.80
N GLU A 6 0.41 19.77 1.64
CA GLU A 6 -0.19 18.48 1.85
C GLU A 6 -1.15 18.15 0.71
N LEU A 7 -1.48 16.87 0.56
CA LEU A 7 -2.51 16.45 -0.39
C LEU A 7 -3.87 17.11 -0.08
N ALA A 8 -4.15 17.42 1.18
CA ALA A 8 -5.37 18.12 1.58
C ALA A 8 -5.48 19.51 0.93
N ASP A 9 -4.38 20.27 0.84
CA ASP A 9 -4.37 21.60 0.22
C ASP A 9 -4.72 21.52 -1.27
N VAL A 10 -4.18 20.50 -1.95
CA VAL A 10 -4.50 20.23 -3.36
C VAL A 10 -5.98 19.86 -3.53
N VAL A 11 -6.51 19.02 -2.63
CA VAL A 11 -7.92 18.61 -2.68
C VAL A 11 -8.84 19.80 -2.45
N HIS A 12 -8.60 20.60 -1.41
CA HIS A 12 -9.40 21.80 -1.12
C HIS A 12 -9.45 22.75 -2.32
N ARG A 13 -8.32 22.94 -2.98
CA ARG A 13 -8.20 23.89 -4.09
C ARG A 13 -8.80 23.40 -5.41
N PHE A 14 -8.58 22.13 -5.77
CA PHE A 14 -8.85 21.66 -7.13
C PHE A 14 -9.96 20.61 -7.24
N ALA A 15 -10.45 20.05 -6.12
CA ALA A 15 -11.53 19.07 -6.17
C ALA A 15 -12.87 19.66 -6.66
N PRO A 16 -13.27 20.90 -6.32
CA PRO A 16 -14.50 21.51 -6.85
C PRO A 16 -14.50 21.55 -8.38
N SER A 17 -13.45 22.12 -8.99
CA SER A 17 -13.33 22.19 -10.45
C SER A 17 -13.24 20.82 -11.14
N LEU A 18 -12.84 19.76 -10.43
CA LEU A 18 -12.82 18.40 -10.96
C LEU A 18 -14.19 17.72 -10.85
N HIS A 19 -14.96 18.04 -9.80
CA HIS A 19 -16.34 17.62 -9.62
C HIS A 19 -17.25 18.21 -10.71
N ASP A 20 -17.14 19.51 -10.97
CA ASP A 20 -17.95 20.23 -11.98
C ASP A 20 -17.76 19.68 -13.40
N ARG A 21 -16.59 19.08 -13.67
CA ARG A 21 -16.28 18.43 -14.95
C ARG A 21 -16.92 17.04 -15.11
N GLY A 22 -17.65 16.53 -14.12
CA GLY A 22 -18.31 15.22 -14.14
C GLY A 22 -17.36 14.02 -14.17
N LYS A 23 -16.10 14.20 -13.74
CA LYS A 23 -15.03 13.19 -13.90
C LYS A 23 -14.81 12.29 -12.68
N LEU A 24 -15.57 12.49 -11.60
CA LEU A 24 -15.40 11.74 -10.36
C LEU A 24 -16.56 10.78 -10.12
N THR A 25 -16.21 9.61 -9.61
CA THR A 25 -17.18 8.67 -9.04
C THR A 25 -17.54 9.09 -7.61
N PRO A 26 -18.72 8.70 -7.08
CA PRO A 26 -19.10 8.98 -5.70
C PRO A 26 -18.10 8.46 -4.66
N LEU A 27 -17.38 7.37 -4.98
CA LEU A 27 -16.31 6.84 -4.13
C LEU A 27 -15.11 7.80 -4.09
N GLN A 28 -14.73 8.37 -5.23
CA GLN A 28 -13.58 9.28 -5.32
C GLN A 28 -13.88 10.60 -4.61
N GLU A 29 -15.08 11.15 -4.77
CA GLU A 29 -15.54 12.34 -4.04
C GLU A 29 -15.49 12.13 -2.54
N LYS A 30 -16.03 11.00 -2.06
CA LYS A 30 -16.00 10.64 -0.64
C LYS A 30 -14.56 10.53 -0.10
N VAL A 31 -13.64 9.99 -0.89
CA VAL A 31 -12.22 9.88 -0.48
C VAL A 31 -11.57 11.26 -0.43
N PHE A 32 -11.84 12.13 -1.40
CA PHE A 32 -11.35 13.50 -1.39
C PHE A 32 -11.88 14.30 -0.20
N ALA A 33 -13.18 14.28 0.07
CA ALA A 33 -13.76 14.93 1.25
C ALA A 33 -13.09 14.46 2.56
N LYS A 34 -12.86 13.15 2.71
CA LYS A 34 -12.13 12.62 3.87
C LYS A 34 -10.69 13.11 3.96
N ILE A 35 -9.97 13.18 2.85
CA ILE A 35 -8.58 13.66 2.81
C ILE A 35 -8.53 15.14 3.21
N ALA A 36 -9.44 15.95 2.68
CA ALA A 36 -9.57 17.37 2.96
C ALA A 36 -9.83 17.66 4.45
N LEU A 37 -10.72 16.88 5.08
CA LEU A 37 -11.07 17.02 6.51
C LEU A 37 -10.08 16.36 7.47
N CYS A 38 -9.11 15.59 6.98
CA CYS A 38 -8.25 14.78 7.82
C CYS A 38 -7.34 15.63 8.73
N ARG A 39 -7.39 15.36 10.05
CA ARG A 39 -6.65 16.10 11.09
C ARG A 39 -7.06 17.58 11.18
N THR A 40 -8.35 17.86 11.04
CA THR A 40 -8.95 19.19 11.24
C THR A 40 -9.98 19.15 12.37
N ALA A 41 -10.40 20.33 12.85
CA ALA A 41 -11.43 20.46 13.88
C ALA A 41 -12.76 19.79 13.50
N ALA A 42 -13.08 19.68 12.20
CA ALA A 42 -14.29 19.04 11.72
C ALA A 42 -14.44 17.58 12.18
N LEU A 43 -13.32 16.84 12.34
CA LEU A 43 -13.34 15.45 12.82
C LEU A 43 -13.29 15.33 14.35
N GLY A 44 -13.31 16.45 15.06
CA GLY A 44 -13.08 16.52 16.50
C GLY A 44 -11.64 16.16 16.86
N GLY A 45 -11.37 16.02 18.15
CA GLY A 45 -10.01 15.78 18.64
C GLY A 45 -9.90 15.86 20.14
N HIS A 46 -8.71 16.22 20.59
CA HIS A 46 -8.40 16.40 22.00
C HIS A 46 -7.63 17.71 22.15
N GLU A 47 -7.96 18.44 23.21
CA GLU A 47 -7.09 19.47 23.74
C GLU A 47 -6.16 18.83 24.76
N GLU A 48 -4.87 19.09 24.61
CA GLU A 48 -3.82 18.56 25.47
C GLU A 48 -3.03 19.73 26.05
N ALA A 49 -2.67 19.68 27.33
CA ALA A 49 -1.70 20.60 27.92
C ALA A 49 -0.47 19.85 28.42
N CYS A 50 0.68 20.51 28.32
CA CYS A 50 1.89 20.03 28.95
C CYS A 50 1.80 20.18 30.48
N ASP A 51 2.05 19.09 31.19
CA ASP A 51 2.15 19.05 32.66
C ASP A 51 3.30 19.90 33.25
N ASN A 52 4.35 20.18 32.47
CA ASN A 52 5.52 20.94 32.92
C ASN A 52 5.47 22.44 32.54
N CYS A 53 5.17 22.75 31.28
CA CYS A 53 5.24 24.14 30.78
C CYS A 53 3.88 24.76 30.40
N GLY A 54 2.77 24.04 30.63
CA GLY A 54 1.42 24.54 30.36
C GLY A 54 1.06 24.72 28.88
N THR A 55 1.98 24.44 27.94
CA THR A 55 1.72 24.58 26.50
C THR A 55 0.49 23.78 26.07
N ILE A 56 -0.46 24.44 25.40
CA ILE A 56 -1.68 23.81 24.86
C ILE A 56 -1.44 23.35 23.42
N ARG A 57 -1.91 22.14 23.10
CA ARG A 57 -1.89 21.54 21.76
C ARG A 57 -3.24 20.95 21.41
N TYR A 58 -3.70 21.20 20.19
CA TYR A 58 -4.87 20.54 19.63
C TYR A 58 -4.47 19.33 18.78
N SER A 59 -4.96 18.16 19.17
CA SER A 59 -4.70 16.88 18.51
C SER A 59 -5.96 16.37 17.83
N TYR A 60 -6.11 16.67 16.54
CA TYR A 60 -7.30 16.33 15.76
C TYR A 60 -7.32 14.87 15.27
N ASN A 61 -8.52 14.32 15.12
CA ASN A 61 -8.74 12.95 14.68
C ASN A 61 -8.39 12.74 13.19
N SER A 62 -7.96 11.53 12.85
CA SER A 62 -7.65 11.13 11.48
C SER A 62 -8.91 10.68 10.72
N CYS A 63 -8.98 10.91 9.41
CA CYS A 63 -10.12 10.44 8.60
C CYS A 63 -10.17 8.91 8.43
N GLY A 64 -9.07 8.21 8.75
CA GLY A 64 -8.95 6.76 8.67
C GLY A 64 -8.99 6.17 7.26
N ASP A 65 -9.02 6.98 6.21
CA ASP A 65 -9.06 6.49 4.83
C ASP A 65 -7.71 5.88 4.41
N ARG A 66 -7.77 4.77 3.66
CA ARG A 66 -6.57 4.05 3.21
C ARG A 66 -5.75 4.81 2.17
N HIS A 67 -6.35 5.79 1.50
CA HIS A 67 -5.67 6.61 0.49
C HIS A 67 -5.12 7.93 1.06
N CYS A 68 -5.37 8.21 2.35
CA CYS A 68 -4.90 9.43 3.00
C CYS A 68 -3.44 9.30 3.46
N PRO A 69 -2.49 10.12 2.94
CA PRO A 69 -1.08 10.06 3.35
C PRO A 69 -0.87 10.30 4.85
N LYS A 70 -1.70 11.15 5.50
CA LYS A 70 -1.61 11.41 6.94
C LYS A 70 -1.98 10.19 7.80
N CYS A 71 -2.91 9.37 7.32
CA CYS A 71 -3.43 8.24 8.09
C CYS A 71 -2.57 6.98 7.97
N GLN A 72 -1.88 6.80 6.84
CA GLN A 72 -1.20 5.54 6.56
C GLN A 72 0.12 5.37 7.30
N ALA A 73 0.81 6.44 7.70
CA ALA A 73 2.14 6.32 8.32
C ALA A 73 2.13 5.47 9.61
N ALA A 74 1.20 5.73 10.54
CA ALA A 74 1.10 4.95 11.78
C ALA A 74 0.63 3.51 11.52
N ARG A 75 -0.33 3.32 10.60
CA ARG A 75 -0.82 1.99 10.21
C ARG A 75 0.27 1.14 9.56
N GLN A 76 1.11 1.77 8.75
CA GLN A 76 2.27 1.14 8.13
C GLN A 76 3.20 0.57 9.22
N ALA A 77 3.54 1.36 10.24
CA ALA A 77 4.44 0.92 11.31
C ALA A 77 3.87 -0.29 12.08
N PHE A 78 2.62 -0.22 12.54
CA PHE A 78 2.00 -1.34 13.27
C PHE A 78 1.87 -2.61 12.43
N TRP A 79 1.50 -2.47 11.16
CA TRP A 79 1.37 -3.61 10.28
C TRP A 79 2.73 -4.27 10.00
N VAL A 80 3.79 -3.48 9.86
CA VAL A 80 5.16 -3.97 9.68
C VAL A 80 5.58 -4.81 10.88
N ASP A 81 5.31 -4.33 12.09
CA ASP A 81 5.61 -5.04 13.33
C ASP A 81 4.82 -6.37 13.46
N GLU A 82 3.53 -6.38 13.13
CA GLU A 82 2.72 -7.62 13.03
C GLU A 82 3.26 -8.59 11.97
N LEU A 83 3.73 -8.04 10.85
CA LEU A 83 4.29 -8.84 9.78
C LEU A 83 5.60 -9.50 10.21
N VAL A 84 6.49 -8.80 10.92
CA VAL A 84 7.73 -9.38 11.49
C VAL A 84 7.39 -10.65 12.25
N GLN A 85 6.44 -10.55 13.18
CA GLN A 85 6.06 -11.64 14.06
C GLN A 85 5.45 -12.83 13.29
N GLY A 86 4.86 -12.59 12.11
CA GLY A 86 4.23 -13.60 11.27
C GLY A 86 5.04 -14.08 10.07
N THR A 87 6.26 -13.55 9.88
CA THR A 87 7.13 -13.88 8.73
C THR A 87 8.03 -15.07 9.07
N LEU A 88 8.21 -15.94 8.08
CA LEU A 88 9.07 -17.12 8.22
C LEU A 88 10.54 -16.72 8.40
N PRO A 89 11.31 -17.37 9.29
CA PRO A 89 12.75 -17.15 9.43
C PRO A 89 13.54 -17.86 8.31
N VAL A 90 13.16 -17.60 7.06
CA VAL A 90 13.83 -18.09 5.86
C VAL A 90 14.20 -16.91 4.98
N ARG A 91 15.03 -17.14 3.96
CA ARG A 91 15.26 -16.13 2.93
C ARG A 91 13.96 -15.85 2.18
N HIS A 92 13.78 -14.62 1.71
CA HIS A 92 12.67 -14.30 0.80
C HIS A 92 13.19 -13.65 -0.46
N TYR A 93 12.47 -13.87 -1.54
CA TYR A 93 12.69 -13.22 -2.82
C TYR A 93 11.60 -12.21 -3.06
N HIS A 94 12.00 -11.06 -3.57
CA HIS A 94 11.06 -10.04 -4.00
C HIS A 94 10.87 -10.11 -5.50
N ILE A 95 9.63 -10.36 -5.90
CA ILE A 95 9.22 -10.59 -7.27
C ILE A 95 8.11 -9.60 -7.60
N VAL A 96 8.31 -8.76 -8.61
CA VAL A 96 7.37 -7.74 -9.07
C VAL A 96 6.77 -8.13 -10.41
N PHE A 97 5.46 -8.30 -10.42
CA PHE A 97 4.69 -8.58 -11.63
C PHE A 97 4.07 -7.29 -12.13
N THR A 98 4.47 -6.88 -13.33
CA THR A 98 4.05 -5.62 -13.95
C THR A 98 3.34 -5.91 -15.26
N VAL A 99 2.26 -5.15 -15.54
CA VAL A 99 1.54 -5.24 -16.81
C VAL A 99 1.93 -4.08 -17.75
N PRO A 100 1.91 -4.28 -19.08
CA PRO A 100 2.09 -3.20 -20.04
C PRO A 100 0.99 -2.14 -19.95
N ASP A 101 1.34 -0.91 -20.27
CA ASP A 101 0.46 0.26 -20.27
C ASP A 101 -0.69 0.16 -21.28
N HIS A 102 -0.55 -0.62 -22.36
CA HIS A 102 -1.63 -0.94 -23.30
C HIS A 102 -2.89 -1.46 -22.58
N LEU A 103 -2.73 -2.13 -21.43
CA LEU A 103 -3.83 -2.68 -20.65
C LEU A 103 -4.45 -1.69 -19.65
N ASN A 104 -3.91 -0.47 -19.53
CA ASN A 104 -4.43 0.55 -18.61
C ASN A 104 -5.89 0.91 -18.91
N VAL A 105 -6.30 0.92 -20.17
CA VAL A 105 -7.69 1.20 -20.56
C VAL A 105 -8.65 0.18 -19.95
N LEU A 106 -8.29 -1.11 -19.94
CA LEU A 106 -9.10 -2.16 -19.32
C LEU A 106 -9.16 -2.01 -17.80
N CYS A 107 -8.05 -1.57 -17.20
CA CYS A 107 -7.99 -1.26 -15.78
C CYS A 107 -8.89 -0.09 -15.40
N LEU A 108 -8.96 0.95 -16.23
CA LEU A 108 -9.87 2.10 -16.03
C LEU A 108 -11.34 1.70 -16.24
N HIS A 109 -11.62 0.83 -17.20
CA HIS A 109 -12.96 0.32 -17.48
C HIS A 109 -13.52 -0.53 -16.34
N ASN A 110 -12.75 -1.49 -15.82
CA ASN A 110 -13.17 -2.34 -14.71
C ASN A 110 -12.00 -2.75 -13.82
N GLY A 111 -11.57 -1.82 -12.96
CA GLY A 111 -10.45 -2.04 -12.05
C GLY A 111 -10.64 -3.22 -11.11
N ARG A 112 -11.85 -3.48 -10.61
CA ARG A 112 -12.09 -4.64 -9.71
C ARG A 112 -11.79 -5.96 -10.41
N MET A 113 -12.34 -6.15 -11.60
CA MET A 113 -12.09 -7.36 -12.39
C MET A 113 -10.60 -7.48 -12.72
N PHE A 114 -10.02 -6.40 -13.25
CA PHE A 114 -8.62 -6.36 -13.68
C PHE A 114 -7.66 -6.74 -12.55
N TYR A 115 -7.78 -6.09 -11.38
CA TYR A 115 -6.90 -6.36 -10.24
C TYR A 115 -7.12 -7.77 -9.66
N ASN A 116 -8.35 -8.28 -9.65
CA ASN A 116 -8.62 -9.65 -9.21
C ASN A 116 -7.95 -10.70 -10.12
N LEU A 117 -8.06 -10.52 -11.43
CA LEU A 117 -7.38 -11.37 -12.41
C LEU A 117 -5.87 -11.26 -12.29
N LEU A 118 -5.35 -10.06 -12.02
CA LEU A 118 -3.91 -9.83 -11.85
C LEU A 118 -3.38 -10.63 -10.65
N PHE A 119 -4.04 -10.51 -9.50
CA PHE A 119 -3.71 -11.32 -8.31
C PHE A 119 -3.79 -12.82 -8.57
N SER A 120 -4.83 -13.29 -9.27
CA SER A 120 -4.99 -14.70 -9.58
C SER A 120 -3.91 -15.21 -10.51
N ALA A 121 -3.58 -14.48 -11.57
CA ALA A 121 -2.51 -14.84 -12.50
C ALA A 121 -1.14 -14.88 -11.82
N VAL A 122 -0.85 -13.89 -10.96
CA VAL A 122 0.39 -13.87 -10.16
C VAL A 122 0.48 -15.09 -9.25
N TRP A 123 -0.56 -15.36 -8.45
CA TRP A 123 -0.53 -16.50 -7.53
C TRP A 123 -0.45 -17.84 -8.27
N HIS A 124 -1.26 -18.05 -9.31
CA HIS A 124 -1.20 -19.30 -10.09
C HIS A 124 0.16 -19.52 -10.73
N THR A 125 0.82 -18.44 -11.18
CA THR A 125 2.19 -18.54 -11.72
C THR A 125 3.16 -19.00 -10.63
N LEU A 126 3.19 -18.31 -9.49
CA LEU A 126 4.09 -18.67 -8.38
C LEU A 126 3.81 -20.09 -7.86
N ASN A 127 2.54 -20.46 -7.69
CA ASN A 127 2.18 -21.76 -7.16
C ASN A 127 2.58 -22.88 -8.12
N SER A 128 2.28 -22.75 -9.41
CA SER A 128 2.71 -23.73 -10.41
C SER A 128 4.23 -23.88 -10.44
N PHE A 129 4.99 -22.80 -10.28
CA PHE A 129 6.45 -22.85 -10.24
C PHE A 129 7.00 -23.49 -8.97
N GLY A 130 6.34 -23.30 -7.82
CA GLY A 130 6.65 -24.03 -6.59
C GLY A 130 6.59 -25.56 -6.80
N TYR A 131 5.52 -26.03 -7.42
CA TYR A 131 5.36 -27.45 -7.73
C TYR A 131 6.30 -27.94 -8.83
N SER A 132 6.38 -27.26 -9.97
CA SER A 132 7.14 -27.77 -11.13
C SER A 132 8.64 -27.78 -10.93
N HIS A 133 9.21 -26.85 -10.15
CA HIS A 133 10.65 -26.79 -9.91
C HIS A 133 11.09 -27.48 -8.63
N TYR A 134 10.23 -27.51 -7.60
CA TYR A 134 10.64 -27.96 -6.27
C TYR A 134 9.72 -29.02 -5.66
N GLY A 135 8.55 -29.26 -6.25
CA GLY A 135 7.56 -30.20 -5.73
C GLY A 135 6.87 -29.73 -4.44
N VAL A 136 6.72 -28.40 -4.27
CA VAL A 136 6.19 -27.82 -3.01
C VAL A 136 5.01 -26.87 -3.22
N GLU A 137 4.11 -26.85 -2.24
CA GLU A 137 3.22 -25.72 -1.97
C GLU A 137 4.05 -24.57 -1.39
N THR A 138 4.26 -23.53 -2.21
CA THR A 138 4.99 -22.33 -1.80
C THR A 138 4.08 -21.34 -1.06
N GLY A 139 4.50 -20.09 -0.90
CA GLY A 139 3.64 -19.03 -0.39
C GLY A 139 4.00 -17.68 -0.97
N ALA A 140 3.12 -16.71 -0.76
CA ALA A 140 3.44 -15.33 -1.09
C ALA A 140 2.66 -14.34 -0.21
N ILE A 141 3.30 -13.22 0.10
CA ILE A 141 2.60 -12.00 0.51
C ILE A 141 2.61 -11.06 -0.69
N ALA A 142 1.43 -10.82 -1.25
CA ALA A 142 1.24 -10.04 -2.47
C ALA A 142 0.59 -8.68 -2.17
N VAL A 143 1.13 -7.61 -2.74
CA VAL A 143 0.71 -6.22 -2.50
C VAL A 143 0.48 -5.51 -3.82
N LEU A 144 -0.75 -5.07 -4.09
CA LEU A 144 -1.09 -4.31 -5.28
C LEU A 144 -0.66 -2.85 -5.17
N HIS A 145 0.02 -2.36 -6.20
CA HIS A 145 0.32 -0.96 -6.46
C HIS A 145 -0.28 -0.57 -7.82
N THR A 146 -0.67 0.69 -7.96
CA THR A 146 -1.37 1.16 -9.17
C THR A 146 -0.75 2.43 -9.76
N TRP A 147 0.38 2.90 -9.25
CA TRP A 147 0.98 4.17 -9.66
C TRP A 147 2.47 4.04 -9.98
N GLY A 148 2.92 4.83 -10.95
CA GLY A 148 4.33 5.14 -11.16
C GLY A 148 4.79 6.35 -10.34
N GLN A 149 6.09 6.68 -10.41
CA GLN A 149 6.64 7.84 -9.70
C GLN A 149 6.00 9.17 -10.13
N ASN A 150 5.55 9.28 -11.38
CA ASN A 150 4.88 10.46 -11.93
C ASN A 150 3.34 10.44 -11.80
N LEU A 151 2.79 9.55 -10.96
CA LEU A 151 1.34 9.31 -10.80
C LEU A 151 0.64 8.78 -12.06
N SER A 152 1.37 8.22 -13.04
CA SER A 152 0.73 7.47 -14.11
C SER A 152 0.14 6.17 -13.56
N LEU A 153 -0.99 5.72 -14.14
CA LEU A 153 -1.52 4.39 -13.88
C LEU A 153 -0.49 3.33 -14.27
N HIS A 154 -0.08 2.54 -13.29
CA HIS A 154 0.91 1.49 -13.46
C HIS A 154 0.59 0.33 -12.50
N PRO A 155 -0.37 -0.53 -12.84
CA PRO A 155 -0.73 -1.68 -12.01
C PRO A 155 0.43 -2.68 -11.93
N HIS A 156 0.87 -3.00 -10.72
CA HIS A 156 1.88 -4.03 -10.47
C HIS A 156 1.66 -4.67 -9.10
N ILE A 157 2.13 -5.91 -8.94
CA ILE A 157 2.05 -6.63 -7.67
C ILE A 157 3.46 -6.92 -7.20
N HIS A 158 3.78 -6.42 -6.01
CA HIS A 158 4.96 -6.84 -5.26
C HIS A 158 4.65 -8.13 -4.51
N CYS A 159 5.46 -9.16 -4.72
CA CYS A 159 5.36 -10.43 -4.02
C CYS A 159 6.62 -10.67 -3.21
N ILE A 160 6.44 -11.00 -1.94
CA ILE A 160 7.48 -11.60 -1.11
C ILE A 160 7.22 -13.09 -1.03
N VAL A 161 8.14 -13.86 -1.61
CA VAL A 161 8.04 -15.31 -1.76
C VAL A 161 9.10 -15.95 -0.87
N PRO A 162 8.72 -16.84 0.06
CA PRO A 162 9.68 -17.50 0.92
C PRO A 162 10.49 -18.51 0.12
N ALA A 163 11.77 -18.66 0.49
CA ALA A 163 12.65 -19.72 0.04
C ALA A 163 12.31 -21.06 0.73
N ALA A 164 11.02 -21.35 0.91
CA ALA A 164 10.52 -22.58 1.51
C ALA A 164 9.10 -22.93 1.03
N GLY A 165 8.73 -24.19 1.22
CA GLY A 165 7.40 -24.71 0.99
C GLY A 165 7.20 -26.09 1.64
N TYR A 166 5.98 -26.62 1.55
CA TYR A 166 5.69 -28.00 1.96
C TYR A 166 5.59 -28.89 0.73
N SER A 167 6.26 -30.02 0.74
CA SER A 167 6.08 -31.05 -0.27
C SER A 167 4.69 -31.68 -0.18
N LEU A 168 4.31 -32.46 -1.20
CA LEU A 168 3.00 -33.13 -1.26
C LEU A 168 2.77 -34.13 -0.11
N ASP A 169 3.84 -34.71 0.43
CA ASP A 169 3.84 -35.56 1.64
C ASP A 169 3.88 -34.74 2.95
N GLY A 170 3.75 -33.42 2.87
CA GLY A 170 3.64 -32.53 4.03
C GLY A 170 4.97 -32.22 4.73
N ARG A 171 6.12 -32.52 4.13
CA ARG A 171 7.43 -32.23 4.70
C ARG A 171 7.91 -30.82 4.36
N TRP A 172 8.57 -30.18 5.31
CA TRP A 172 9.18 -28.88 5.08
C TRP A 172 10.36 -29.00 4.12
N LYS A 173 10.44 -28.10 3.14
CA LYS A 173 11.55 -28.05 2.19
C LYS A 173 11.98 -26.61 1.96
N ASN A 174 13.25 -26.34 2.22
CA ASN A 174 13.89 -25.10 1.78
C ASN A 174 14.10 -25.17 0.26
N ILE A 175 13.72 -24.11 -0.44
CA ILE A 175 13.78 -24.02 -1.91
C ILE A 175 14.68 -22.88 -2.37
N GLY A 176 15.26 -23.03 -3.56
CA GLY A 176 16.22 -22.08 -4.12
C GLY A 176 17.65 -22.32 -3.63
N HIS A 177 18.62 -22.11 -4.52
CA HIS A 177 20.03 -22.46 -4.31
C HIS A 177 20.88 -21.31 -3.75
N GLY A 178 20.26 -20.30 -3.13
CA GLY A 178 20.96 -19.12 -2.60
C GLY A 178 21.54 -18.16 -3.65
N GLY A 179 21.14 -18.32 -4.92
CA GLY A 179 21.51 -17.41 -6.00
C GLY A 179 20.66 -16.15 -6.07
N LYS A 180 20.84 -15.38 -7.15
CA LYS A 180 20.13 -14.09 -7.36
C LYS A 180 18.62 -14.25 -7.53
N PHE A 181 18.12 -15.41 -7.97
CA PHE A 181 16.70 -15.59 -8.30
C PHE A 181 16.18 -16.94 -7.80
N LEU A 182 14.93 -16.96 -7.33
CA LEU A 182 14.24 -18.20 -6.96
C LEU A 182 13.79 -19.00 -8.18
N TYR A 183 13.34 -18.32 -9.23
CA TYR A 183 12.81 -18.94 -10.46
C TYR A 183 13.46 -18.33 -11.70
N PRO A 184 13.54 -19.07 -12.82
CA PRO A 184 13.99 -18.52 -14.10
C PRO A 184 13.07 -17.38 -14.58
N VAL A 185 13.59 -16.15 -14.58
CA VAL A 185 12.80 -14.92 -14.84
C VAL A 185 12.08 -14.93 -16.18
N ARG A 186 12.73 -15.46 -17.24
CA ARG A 186 12.14 -15.55 -18.59
C ARG A 186 10.91 -16.48 -18.62
N GLN A 187 11.02 -17.65 -17.99
CA GLN A 187 9.91 -18.61 -17.90
C GLN A 187 8.77 -18.04 -17.06
N LEU A 188 9.10 -17.43 -15.92
CA LEU A 188 8.15 -16.79 -15.02
C LEU A 188 7.36 -15.69 -15.74
N SER A 189 8.05 -14.84 -16.52
CA SER A 189 7.44 -13.75 -17.27
C SER A 189 6.51 -14.26 -18.38
N SER A 190 6.93 -15.30 -19.12
CA SER A 190 6.11 -15.92 -20.17
C SER A 190 4.84 -16.57 -19.61
N ALA A 191 4.99 -17.36 -18.54
CA ALA A 191 3.87 -18.03 -17.87
C ALA A 191 2.86 -17.02 -17.31
N PHE A 192 3.34 -15.96 -16.64
CA PHE A 192 2.50 -14.90 -16.12
C PHE A 192 1.72 -14.18 -17.23
N LYS A 193 2.41 -13.77 -18.30
CA LYS A 193 1.80 -13.13 -19.48
C LYS A 193 0.67 -13.99 -20.05
N ALA A 194 0.96 -15.26 -20.33
CA ALA A 194 -0.02 -16.18 -20.90
C ALA A 194 -1.25 -16.33 -20.00
N ARG A 195 -1.06 -16.60 -18.71
CA ARG A 195 -2.15 -16.80 -17.74
C ARG A 195 -3.02 -15.55 -17.59
N PHE A 196 -2.40 -14.38 -17.50
CA PHE A 196 -3.13 -13.14 -17.29
C PHE A 196 -3.95 -12.75 -18.52
N LEU A 197 -3.35 -12.75 -19.71
CA LEU A 197 -4.04 -12.38 -20.95
C LEU A 197 -5.18 -13.36 -21.28
N ASP A 198 -4.96 -14.66 -21.08
CA ASP A 198 -6.01 -15.65 -21.26
C ASP A 198 -7.18 -15.45 -20.28
N SER A 199 -6.90 -15.25 -18.99
CA SER A 199 -7.95 -14.98 -17.99
C SER A 199 -8.73 -13.70 -18.32
N LEU A 200 -8.05 -12.66 -18.81
CA LEU A 200 -8.62 -11.40 -19.23
C LEU A 200 -9.53 -11.57 -20.46
N LYS A 201 -9.09 -12.32 -21.48
CA LYS A 201 -9.92 -12.66 -22.66
C LYS A 201 -11.17 -13.42 -22.26
N ARG A 202 -11.05 -14.43 -21.39
CA ARG A 202 -12.21 -15.20 -20.88
C ARG A 202 -13.21 -14.30 -20.16
N ALA A 203 -12.73 -13.41 -19.29
CA ALA A 203 -13.59 -12.49 -18.55
C ALA A 203 -14.31 -11.49 -19.46
N LEU A 204 -13.62 -11.00 -20.51
CA LEU A 204 -14.22 -10.10 -21.49
C LEU A 204 -15.22 -10.79 -22.42
N ARG A 205 -14.96 -12.04 -22.85
CA ARG A 205 -15.93 -12.84 -23.62
C ARG A 205 -17.23 -13.01 -22.86
N LYS A 206 -17.15 -13.34 -21.56
CA LYS A 206 -18.33 -13.45 -20.69
C LYS A 206 -19.15 -12.16 -20.57
N GLN A 207 -18.54 -11.01 -20.86
CA GLN A 207 -19.21 -9.71 -20.84
C GLN A 207 -19.57 -9.20 -22.24
N ASN A 208 -19.36 -10.01 -23.29
CA ASN A 208 -19.47 -9.58 -24.69
C ASN A 208 -18.65 -8.32 -25.02
N LYS A 209 -17.50 -8.15 -24.36
CA LYS A 209 -16.64 -6.96 -24.48
C LYS A 209 -15.29 -7.21 -25.14
N LEU A 210 -15.02 -8.45 -25.57
CA LEU A 210 -13.71 -8.79 -26.14
C LEU A 210 -13.40 -7.98 -27.41
N ALA A 211 -14.40 -7.76 -28.28
CA ALA A 211 -14.22 -7.01 -29.53
C ALA A 211 -13.70 -5.58 -29.27
N PHE A 212 -14.25 -4.88 -28.27
CA PHE A 212 -13.86 -3.50 -27.93
C PHE A 212 -12.42 -3.36 -27.41
N PHE A 213 -11.85 -4.42 -26.84
CA PHE A 213 -10.52 -4.38 -26.23
C PHE A 213 -9.51 -5.26 -26.96
N ASN A 214 -9.86 -5.80 -28.13
CA ASN A 214 -9.02 -6.78 -28.81
C ASN A 214 -7.67 -6.17 -29.22
N ASP A 215 -7.66 -4.94 -29.76
CA ASP A 215 -6.43 -4.25 -30.15
C ASP A 215 -5.45 -4.12 -28.97
N GLN A 216 -5.92 -3.66 -27.81
CA GLN A 216 -5.08 -3.51 -26.61
C GLN A 216 -4.51 -4.86 -26.13
N ILE A 217 -5.32 -5.92 -26.24
CA ILE A 217 -4.88 -7.28 -25.91
C ILE A 217 -3.83 -7.77 -26.90
N GLN A 218 -4.01 -7.56 -28.20
CA GLN A 218 -3.03 -7.97 -29.22
C GLN A 218 -1.70 -7.22 -29.05
N ARG A 219 -1.75 -5.91 -28.80
CA ARG A 219 -0.54 -5.14 -28.48
C ARG A 219 0.17 -5.70 -27.25
N ALA A 220 -0.57 -6.03 -26.19
CA ALA A 220 0.01 -6.64 -25.00
C ALA A 220 0.58 -8.06 -25.24
N TYR A 221 0.07 -8.81 -26.22
CA TYR A 221 0.70 -10.05 -26.71
C TYR A 221 2.00 -9.77 -27.48
N GLY A 222 2.08 -8.69 -28.24
CA GLY A 222 3.30 -8.30 -28.95
C GLY A 222 4.42 -7.76 -28.05
N THR A 223 4.08 -7.20 -26.89
CA THR A 223 5.08 -6.63 -25.96
C THR A 223 5.84 -7.73 -25.19
N PRO A 224 7.17 -7.57 -24.96
CA PRO A 224 7.89 -8.39 -23.99
C PRO A 224 7.47 -8.03 -22.56
N TRP A 225 7.09 -9.04 -21.76
CA TRP A 225 6.78 -8.86 -20.35
C TRP A 225 8.02 -9.21 -19.54
N VAL A 226 8.31 -8.39 -18.52
CA VAL A 226 9.44 -8.64 -17.62
C VAL A 226 8.93 -8.62 -16.19
N VAL A 227 8.98 -9.78 -15.54
CA VAL A 227 8.86 -9.88 -14.09
C VAL A 227 10.20 -9.48 -13.50
N HIS A 228 10.19 -8.49 -12.61
CA HIS A 228 11.42 -8.05 -11.96
C HIS A 228 11.64 -8.89 -10.71
N CYS A 229 12.82 -9.51 -10.57
CA CYS A 229 13.20 -10.24 -9.38
C CYS A 229 14.41 -9.56 -8.75
N GLU A 230 14.34 -9.28 -7.46
CA GLU A 230 15.49 -8.82 -6.68
C GLU A 230 16.18 -10.03 -5.99
N PRO A 231 17.50 -9.93 -5.72
CA PRO A 231 18.24 -10.93 -4.95
C PRO A 231 17.58 -11.27 -3.61
N SER A 232 17.85 -12.48 -3.11
CA SER A 232 17.30 -12.92 -1.83
C SER A 232 17.63 -11.93 -0.71
N MET A 233 16.62 -11.50 0.01
CA MET A 233 16.80 -10.79 1.27
C MET A 233 17.21 -11.83 2.31
N ALA A 234 18.43 -11.70 2.83
CA ALA A 234 19.00 -12.66 3.76
C ALA A 234 18.38 -12.60 5.16
N SER A 235 17.79 -11.46 5.55
CA SER A 235 17.24 -11.25 6.90
C SER A 235 15.75 -10.87 6.89
N VAL A 236 15.03 -11.32 7.91
CA VAL A 236 13.61 -11.04 8.14
C VAL A 236 13.38 -9.53 8.29
N GLU A 237 14.30 -8.83 8.93
CA GLU A 237 14.27 -7.37 9.12
C GLU A 237 14.32 -6.64 7.78
N HIS A 238 15.10 -7.15 6.82
CA HIS A 238 15.18 -6.55 5.50
C HIS A 238 13.86 -6.72 4.73
N VAL A 239 13.27 -7.92 4.78
CA VAL A 239 11.97 -8.24 4.19
C VAL A 239 10.85 -7.38 4.78
N VAL A 240 10.91 -7.16 6.09
CA VAL A 240 9.99 -6.34 6.85
C VAL A 240 10.12 -4.87 6.49
N ARG A 241 11.35 -4.33 6.51
CA ARG A 241 11.63 -2.95 6.11
C ARG A 241 11.20 -2.71 4.67
N TYR A 242 11.42 -3.70 3.80
CA TYR A 242 10.98 -3.68 2.42
C TYR A 242 9.46 -3.66 2.33
N LEU A 243 8.75 -4.68 2.84
CA LEU A 243 7.29 -4.77 2.80
C LEU A 243 6.62 -3.55 3.42
N GLY A 244 7.17 -3.05 4.54
CA GLY A 244 6.71 -1.83 5.16
C GLY A 244 6.67 -0.67 4.19
N GLN A 245 7.72 -0.48 3.40
CA GLN A 245 7.76 0.58 2.40
C GLN A 245 6.71 0.45 1.30
N TYR A 246 6.12 -0.71 1.04
CA TYR A 246 5.19 -0.89 -0.07
C TYR A 246 3.74 -1.15 0.35
N THR A 247 3.46 -1.64 1.55
CA THR A 247 2.11 -2.13 1.91
C THR A 247 1.08 -1.02 2.08
N HIS A 248 1.43 0.01 2.86
CA HIS A 248 0.52 1.11 3.21
C HIS A 248 0.86 2.41 2.49
N ARG A 249 1.77 2.38 1.51
CA ARG A 249 1.99 3.55 0.66
C ARG A 249 0.71 3.92 -0.09
N VAL A 250 0.49 5.22 -0.15
CA VAL A 250 -0.46 5.90 -1.02
C VAL A 250 0.27 6.37 -2.28
N ALA A 251 -0.47 6.78 -3.30
CA ALA A 251 0.09 7.20 -4.58
C ALA A 251 1.13 8.34 -4.44
N ILE A 252 0.92 9.25 -3.50
CA ILE A 252 1.85 10.33 -3.17
C ILE A 252 1.90 10.61 -1.67
N THR A 253 3.10 10.79 -1.13
CA THR A 253 3.31 11.25 0.24
C THR A 253 3.35 12.77 0.29
N ASN A 254 2.92 13.38 1.41
CA ASN A 254 2.96 14.84 1.54
C ASN A 254 4.38 15.42 1.35
N GLN A 255 5.42 14.69 1.79
CA GLN A 255 6.82 15.08 1.61
C GLN A 255 7.24 15.23 0.14
N ARG A 256 6.53 14.60 -0.79
CA ARG A 256 6.80 14.73 -2.22
C ARG A 256 6.13 15.95 -2.83
N ILE A 257 5.14 16.55 -2.18
CA ILE A 257 4.45 17.76 -2.66
C ILE A 257 5.25 18.96 -2.18
N VAL A 258 5.80 19.72 -3.11
CA VAL A 258 6.76 20.81 -2.82
C VAL A 258 6.12 22.18 -3.01
N ASN A 259 5.18 22.29 -3.94
CA ASN A 259 4.43 23.53 -4.16
C ASN A 259 3.00 23.26 -4.61
N VAL A 260 2.08 24.11 -4.18
CA VAL A 260 0.68 24.17 -4.60
C VAL A 260 0.36 25.64 -4.89
N SER A 261 0.27 26.00 -6.17
CA SER A 261 -0.16 27.35 -6.61
C SER A 261 -1.66 27.37 -6.92
N ASP A 262 -2.17 28.48 -7.44
CA ASP A 262 -3.58 28.61 -7.82
C ASP A 262 -3.98 27.68 -8.97
N GLU A 263 -3.02 27.32 -9.83
CA GLU A 263 -3.29 26.49 -11.02
C GLU A 263 -2.55 25.16 -11.03
N LYS A 264 -1.39 25.07 -10.36
CA LYS A 264 -0.41 23.99 -10.57
C LYS A 264 0.06 23.38 -9.27
N VAL A 265 0.45 22.10 -9.35
CA VAL A 265 1.04 21.33 -8.25
C VAL A 265 2.40 20.84 -8.72
N THR A 266 3.42 21.08 -7.89
CA THR A 266 4.78 20.61 -8.12
C THR A 266 5.13 19.52 -7.12
N PHE A 267 5.59 18.38 -7.61
CA PHE A 267 5.99 17.26 -6.76
C PHE A 267 7.28 16.57 -7.25
N ILE A 268 7.97 15.91 -6.33
CA ILE A 268 9.22 15.20 -6.60
C ILE A 268 8.89 13.78 -7.10
N ALA A 269 9.45 13.40 -8.24
CA ALA A 269 9.51 12.03 -8.75
C ALA A 269 10.96 11.54 -8.78
N LYS A 270 11.18 10.25 -8.52
CA LYS A 270 12.50 9.63 -8.68
C LYS A 270 12.63 9.07 -10.08
N ASP A 271 13.69 9.43 -10.79
CA ASP A 271 14.03 8.82 -12.06
C ASP A 271 14.99 7.65 -11.84
N TYR A 272 14.45 6.44 -11.76
CA TYR A 272 15.24 5.22 -11.57
C TYR A 272 16.13 4.89 -12.77
N ARG A 273 15.88 5.46 -13.97
CA ARG A 273 16.75 5.29 -15.13
C ARG A 273 18.02 6.13 -15.01
N GLN A 274 17.99 7.18 -14.19
CA GLN A 274 19.12 8.07 -13.90
C GLN A 274 19.54 7.97 -12.43
N GLY A 275 19.76 6.75 -11.92
CA GLY A 275 20.29 6.56 -10.55
C GLY A 275 19.36 7.04 -9.43
N ALA A 276 18.05 7.07 -9.66
CA ALA A 276 17.04 7.58 -8.73
C ALA A 276 17.14 9.10 -8.43
N ALA A 277 17.67 9.88 -9.39
CA ALA A 277 17.71 11.34 -9.32
C ALA A 277 16.32 11.94 -9.02
N LYS A 278 16.29 12.98 -8.17
CA LYS A 278 15.04 13.70 -7.83
C LYS A 278 14.71 14.67 -8.96
N LYS A 279 13.59 14.44 -9.64
CA LYS A 279 13.05 15.33 -10.68
C LYS A 279 11.79 16.02 -10.16
N TYR A 280 11.69 17.33 -10.40
CA TYR A 280 10.46 18.08 -10.11
C TYR A 280 9.51 17.96 -11.31
N ILE A 281 8.27 17.56 -11.04
CA ILE A 281 7.19 17.46 -12.02
C ILE A 281 6.11 18.45 -11.62
N THR A 282 5.72 19.29 -12.57
CA THR A 282 4.64 20.26 -12.41
C THR A 282 3.47 19.87 -13.30
N LEU A 283 2.28 19.75 -12.71
CA LEU A 283 1.02 19.45 -13.40
C LEU A 283 -0.02 20.50 -13.04
N GLY A 284 -1.03 20.72 -13.90
CA GLY A 284 -2.23 21.43 -13.47
C GLY A 284 -2.91 20.71 -12.31
N GLY A 285 -3.43 21.44 -11.33
CA GLY A 285 -3.97 20.86 -10.09
C GLY A 285 -5.11 19.88 -10.32
N VAL A 286 -6.00 20.19 -11.28
CA VAL A 286 -7.08 19.30 -11.72
C VAL A 286 -6.53 18.01 -12.34
N GLU A 287 -5.47 18.09 -13.16
CA GLU A 287 -4.84 16.91 -13.76
C GLU A 287 -4.12 16.05 -12.70
N PHE A 288 -3.47 16.69 -11.73
CA PHE A 288 -2.87 16.01 -10.59
C PHE A 288 -3.93 15.21 -9.81
N LEU A 289 -5.07 15.82 -9.47
CA LEU A 289 -6.14 15.12 -8.76
C LEU A 289 -6.78 14.03 -9.62
N ARG A 290 -6.98 14.26 -10.93
CA ARG A 290 -7.49 13.25 -11.85
C ARG A 290 -6.57 12.02 -11.92
N ARG A 291 -5.25 12.22 -11.92
CA ARG A 291 -4.28 11.12 -11.84
C ARG A 291 -4.35 10.41 -10.49
N PHE A 292 -4.35 11.17 -9.39
CA PHE A 292 -4.50 10.59 -8.05
C PHE A 292 -5.78 9.75 -7.93
N ALA A 293 -6.89 10.21 -8.50
CA ALA A 293 -8.18 9.53 -8.47
C ALA A 293 -8.16 8.13 -9.10
N GLN A 294 -7.27 7.88 -10.07
CA GLN A 294 -7.10 6.56 -10.69
C GLN A 294 -6.53 5.52 -9.71
N HIS A 295 -5.88 5.98 -8.63
CA HIS A 295 -5.29 5.11 -7.62
C HIS A 295 -6.23 4.87 -6.42
N ILE A 296 -7.43 5.45 -6.44
CA ILE A 296 -8.47 5.15 -5.47
C ILE A 296 -9.05 3.77 -5.79
N LEU A 297 -8.67 2.79 -4.97
CA LEU A 297 -9.01 1.39 -5.17
C LEU A 297 -10.52 1.15 -4.94
N PRO A 298 -11.15 0.19 -5.65
CA PRO A 298 -12.57 -0.12 -5.48
C PRO A 298 -12.98 -0.40 -4.03
N ARG A 299 -14.24 -0.09 -3.69
CA ARG A 299 -14.78 -0.26 -2.33
C ARG A 299 -14.54 -1.68 -1.79
N ARG A 300 -14.02 -1.83 -0.56
CA ARG A 300 -13.71 -3.13 0.07
C ARG A 300 -12.72 -4.00 -0.74
N PHE A 301 -11.95 -3.44 -1.67
CA PHE A 301 -10.95 -4.20 -2.41
C PHE A 301 -9.76 -4.56 -1.51
N VAL A 302 -9.35 -5.83 -1.50
CA VAL A 302 -8.24 -6.32 -0.68
C VAL A 302 -6.91 -6.08 -1.42
N LYS A 303 -6.16 -5.06 -0.98
CA LYS A 303 -4.87 -4.64 -1.56
C LYS A 303 -3.71 -5.59 -1.22
N ILE A 304 -3.76 -6.25 -0.07
CA ILE A 304 -2.70 -7.14 0.43
C ILE A 304 -3.30 -8.53 0.60
N ARG A 305 -2.71 -9.54 -0.05
CA ARG A 305 -3.18 -10.93 -0.02
C ARG A 305 -2.06 -11.86 0.43
N ARG A 306 -2.43 -12.88 1.18
CA ARG A 306 -1.53 -13.94 1.66
C ARG A 306 -1.92 -15.25 0.99
N TYR A 307 -0.95 -15.96 0.48
CA TYR A 307 -1.13 -17.17 -0.31
C TYR A 307 -0.28 -18.34 0.17
N GLY A 308 -0.73 -19.56 -0.13
CA GLY A 308 -0.08 -20.82 0.23
C GLY A 308 0.29 -20.88 1.71
N ILE A 309 1.55 -21.16 2.04
CA ILE A 309 2.03 -21.27 3.43
C ILE A 309 1.90 -19.98 4.26
N TYR A 310 1.64 -18.83 3.62
CA TYR A 310 1.32 -17.58 4.32
C TYR A 310 -0.17 -17.39 4.61
N ASN A 311 -1.05 -18.18 4.00
CA ASN A 311 -2.49 -18.10 4.21
C ASN A 311 -2.86 -18.57 5.62
N HIS A 312 -3.54 -17.73 6.39
CA HIS A 312 -3.93 -17.99 7.77
C HIS A 312 -4.67 -19.32 7.98
N THR A 313 -5.53 -19.71 7.05
CA THR A 313 -6.26 -20.99 7.13
C THR A 313 -5.30 -22.16 6.98
N VAL A 314 -4.36 -22.08 6.03
CA VAL A 314 -3.32 -23.09 5.83
C VAL A 314 -2.41 -23.18 7.07
N LYS A 315 -1.99 -22.02 7.60
CA LYS A 315 -1.21 -21.94 8.84
C LYS A 315 -1.90 -22.63 10.01
N ARG A 316 -3.20 -22.40 10.17
CA ARG A 316 -4.01 -22.99 11.25
C ARG A 316 -4.21 -24.48 11.08
N ASN A 317 -4.60 -24.92 9.89
CA ASN A 317 -5.03 -26.30 9.63
C ASN A 317 -3.86 -27.27 9.59
N LEU A 318 -2.71 -26.87 9.04
CA LEU A 318 -1.52 -27.72 9.00
C LEU A 318 -0.72 -27.65 10.31
N GLY A 319 -1.25 -26.98 11.34
CA GLY A 319 -0.54 -26.79 12.61
C GLY A 319 0.84 -26.16 12.42
N LEU A 320 1.02 -25.32 11.37
CA LEU A 320 2.30 -24.73 10.98
C LEU A 320 2.80 -23.83 12.10
N ARG A 321 3.51 -24.43 13.05
CA ARG A 321 4.33 -23.72 14.02
C ARG A 321 5.61 -23.43 13.28
N PHE A 322 5.83 -22.16 12.95
CA PHE A 322 7.09 -21.67 12.39
C PHE A 322 8.17 -21.74 13.46
N ARG A 323 8.55 -22.96 13.83
CA ARG A 323 9.76 -23.24 14.55
C ARG A 323 10.71 -23.77 13.49
N VAL A 324 11.80 -23.05 13.30
CA VAL A 324 13.04 -23.73 12.93
C VAL A 324 13.19 -24.80 14.00
N GLU A 325 13.37 -26.05 13.60
CA GLU A 325 13.85 -27.07 14.53
C GLU A 325 15.21 -26.57 15.00
N ASP A 326 15.22 -25.81 16.10
CA ASP A 326 16.41 -25.70 16.91
C ASP A 326 16.59 -27.10 17.49
N GLU A 327 17.57 -27.83 16.96
CA GLU A 327 18.23 -28.90 17.68
C GLU A 327 18.83 -28.31 18.96
N SER A 328 17.98 -28.15 19.97
CA SER A 328 18.41 -28.00 21.35
C SER A 328 17.27 -28.48 22.24
N GLU A 329 17.32 -29.77 22.56
CA GLU A 329 16.71 -30.29 23.77
C GLU A 329 17.21 -29.47 24.98
N GLY A 330 16.30 -29.09 25.86
CA GLY A 330 16.63 -28.55 27.17
C GLY A 330 16.77 -27.03 27.25
N ASN A 331 15.63 -26.33 27.38
CA ASN A 331 15.48 -25.49 28.57
C ASN A 331 14.03 -25.02 28.78
N ASN A 332 13.52 -25.36 29.97
CA ASN A 332 12.30 -24.83 30.57
C ASN A 332 12.42 -23.30 30.72
N LYS A 333 12.00 -22.52 29.72
CA LYS A 333 11.79 -21.08 29.91
C LYS A 333 10.36 -20.83 30.35
N SER A 334 10.25 -20.42 31.61
CA SER A 334 9.04 -19.95 32.26
C SER A 334 8.28 -18.98 31.35
N LYS A 335 6.97 -19.19 31.21
CA LYS A 335 6.08 -18.26 30.52
C LYS A 335 5.99 -16.98 31.34
N SER A 336 6.89 -16.04 31.11
CA SER A 336 6.72 -14.68 31.61
C SER A 336 5.42 -14.12 31.02
N ARG A 337 4.53 -13.62 31.89
CA ARG A 337 3.33 -12.86 31.49
C ARG A 337 3.81 -11.65 30.70
N LYS A 338 3.76 -11.73 29.36
CA LYS A 338 4.01 -10.56 28.50
C LYS A 338 2.95 -9.52 28.83
N THR A 339 3.37 -8.40 29.41
CA THR A 339 2.54 -7.19 29.54
C THR A 339 2.06 -6.79 28.15
N ILE A 340 0.76 -6.53 28.01
CA ILE A 340 0.16 -6.09 26.74
C ILE A 340 0.67 -4.67 26.48
N GLU A 341 1.61 -4.53 25.54
CA GLU A 341 2.13 -3.24 25.08
C GLU A 341 0.97 -2.36 24.58
N SER A 342 0.87 -1.11 25.04
CA SER A 342 -0.15 -0.19 24.54
C SER A 342 0.16 0.26 23.11
N ASN A 343 -0.85 0.71 22.36
CA ASN A 343 -0.62 1.23 21.00
C ASN A 343 0.31 2.46 20.98
N ILE A 344 0.37 3.22 22.08
CA ILE A 344 1.26 4.38 22.19
C ILE A 344 2.70 3.89 22.37
N ASP A 345 2.94 2.97 23.30
CA ASP A 345 4.26 2.39 23.54
C ASP A 345 4.79 1.69 22.29
N ARG A 346 3.91 0.94 21.62
CA ARG A 346 4.20 0.31 20.33
C ARG A 346 4.59 1.34 19.28
N PHE A 347 3.89 2.48 19.22
CA PHE A 347 4.23 3.56 18.28
C PHE A 347 5.57 4.20 18.60
N VAL A 348 5.87 4.43 19.89
CA VAL A 348 7.15 4.98 20.34
C VAL A 348 8.29 4.03 19.98
N ARG A 349 8.16 2.74 20.28
CA ARG A 349 9.15 1.71 19.92
C ARG A 349 9.42 1.67 18.42
N LEU A 350 8.39 1.77 17.60
CA LEU A 350 8.51 1.62 16.14
C LEU A 350 8.98 2.89 15.42
N THR A 351 8.64 4.06 15.94
CA THR A 351 8.92 5.34 15.27
C THR A 351 10.01 6.17 15.94
N GLY A 352 10.36 5.83 17.19
CA GLY A 352 11.20 6.65 18.05
C GLY A 352 10.55 7.97 18.49
N ILE A 353 9.29 8.21 18.10
CA ILE A 353 8.58 9.46 18.37
C ILE A 353 7.54 9.19 19.46
N ASN A 354 7.72 9.84 20.62
CA ASN A 354 6.69 9.87 21.65
C ASN A 354 5.69 11.00 21.35
N PRO A 355 4.44 10.69 20.93
CA PRO A 355 3.44 11.73 20.67
C PRO A 355 3.01 12.44 21.96
N CYS A 356 3.24 11.83 23.12
CA CYS A 356 2.92 12.39 24.43
C CYS A 356 4.01 13.35 24.93
N HIS A 357 5.19 13.44 24.32
CA HIS A 357 6.17 14.46 24.73
C HIS A 357 5.77 15.85 24.27
N CYS A 358 6.00 16.84 25.12
CA CYS A 358 5.77 18.23 24.80
C CYS A 358 6.74 18.70 23.70
N PRO A 359 6.26 19.28 22.59
CA PRO A 359 7.12 19.75 21.51
C PRO A 359 7.94 21.00 21.88
N VAL A 360 7.56 21.72 22.95
CA VAL A 360 8.21 22.97 23.39
C VAL A 360 9.30 22.68 24.41
N CYS A 361 8.95 22.19 25.60
CA CYS A 361 9.94 21.94 26.66
C CYS A 361 10.68 20.61 26.54
N LYS A 362 10.18 19.66 25.72
CA LYS A 362 10.74 18.31 25.50
C LYS A 362 10.86 17.41 26.74
N THR A 363 10.58 17.93 27.94
CA THR A 363 10.66 17.22 29.22
C THR A 363 9.28 16.82 29.76
N GLY A 364 8.26 17.65 29.55
CA GLY A 364 6.90 17.39 30.02
C GLY A 364 6.08 16.50 29.09
N GLN A 365 5.00 15.93 29.63
CA GLN A 365 4.01 15.13 28.92
C GLN A 365 2.76 15.95 28.58
N MET A 366 2.20 15.68 27.40
CA MET A 366 0.95 16.23 26.90
C MET A 366 -0.21 15.40 27.46
N ILE A 367 -0.92 15.96 28.42
CA ILE A 367 -2.08 15.34 29.08
C ILE A 367 -3.36 15.85 28.41
N ARG A 368 -4.29 14.95 28.11
CA ARG A 368 -5.60 15.31 27.56
C ARG A 368 -6.43 16.02 28.62
N ILE A 369 -6.76 17.29 28.37
CA ILE A 369 -7.64 18.08 29.26
C ILE A 369 -9.10 17.85 28.89
N ARG A 370 -9.43 17.94 27.60
CA ARG A 370 -10.81 17.79 27.13
C ARG A 370 -10.90 17.15 25.76
N LYS A 371 -12.03 16.49 25.52
CA LYS A 371 -12.41 15.95 24.21
C LYS A 371 -13.13 17.03 23.41
N LEU A 372 -12.68 17.27 22.18
CA LEU A 372 -13.36 18.16 21.23
C LEU A 372 -14.36 17.33 20.42
N PRO A 373 -15.67 17.63 20.47
CA PRO A 373 -16.65 16.93 19.66
C PRO A 373 -16.43 17.22 18.17
N PRO A 374 -16.78 16.29 17.28
CA PRO A 374 -16.78 16.56 15.85
C PRO A 374 -17.83 17.63 15.53
N ILE A 375 -17.50 18.51 14.57
CA ILE A 375 -18.44 19.50 14.06
C ILE A 375 -19.49 18.73 13.24
N ARG A 376 -20.73 18.69 13.74
CA ARG A 376 -21.86 18.02 13.09
C ARG A 376 -22.66 18.94 12.17
N SER A 377 -22.32 20.23 12.13
CA SER A 377 -22.92 21.15 11.18
C SER A 377 -22.69 20.60 9.76
N PRO A 378 -23.68 20.70 8.86
CA PRO A 378 -23.44 20.48 7.45
C PRO A 378 -22.19 21.28 7.05
N PRO A 379 -21.25 20.72 6.28
CA PRO A 379 -20.20 21.57 5.72
C PRO A 379 -20.91 22.74 5.05
N GLU A 380 -20.55 23.97 5.42
CA GLU A 380 -20.87 25.13 4.59
C GLU A 380 -20.52 24.69 3.18
N THR A 381 -21.56 24.63 2.36
CA THR A 381 -21.44 24.12 1.02
C THR A 381 -20.33 24.92 0.34
N ILE A 382 -19.66 24.30 -0.61
CA ILE A 382 -18.63 24.88 -1.48
C ILE A 382 -19.22 26.04 -2.35
N CYS A 383 -20.39 26.60 -1.98
CA CYS A 383 -21.22 27.54 -2.71
C CYS A 383 -21.45 28.90 -2.03
N GLU A 384 -20.83 29.22 -0.90
CA GLU A 384 -20.90 30.59 -0.34
C GLU A 384 -19.68 31.42 -0.74
N GLN A 385 -19.59 31.72 -2.03
CA GLN A 385 -18.99 32.95 -2.53
C GLN A 385 -20.02 33.64 -3.42
N THR A 386 -21.08 34.16 -2.82
CA THR A 386 -21.87 35.23 -3.44
C THR A 386 -21.77 36.47 -2.55
N HIS A 387 -20.93 37.38 -3.02
CA HIS A 387 -20.83 38.82 -2.77
C HIS A 387 -21.43 39.40 -1.47
N PRO A 388 -20.63 40.11 -0.64
CA PRO A 388 -21.18 41.21 0.15
C PRO A 388 -21.43 42.39 -0.81
N GLN A 389 -22.70 42.69 -1.08
CA GLN A 389 -23.09 43.99 -1.63
C GLN A 389 -23.18 44.99 -0.47
N LEU A 390 -22.32 46.00 -0.51
CA LEU A 390 -22.65 47.37 -0.16
C LEU A 390 -22.76 48.15 -1.48
#